data_AF-A0A915BFT6-F1
#
_entry.id   AF-A0A915BFT6-F1
#
_cell.length_a   1.000
_cell.length_b   1.000
_cell.length_c   1.000
_cell.angle_alpha   90.00
_cell.angle_beta   90.00
_cell.angle_gamma   90.00
#
_symmetry.space_group_name_H-M   'P 1'
#
loop_
_entity.id
_entity.type
_entity.pdbx_description
1 polymer ?
#
loop_
_entity_poly.entity_id
_entity_poly.type
_entity_poly.pdbx_seq_one_letter_code
_entity_poly.pdbx_strand_id
1 'polypeptide(L)'
;MCGCLCTRVCKLCTRVLICAFAVCVLEEMQVCVCVPAYIPSGAGPREPREGIAQPIDRSTSKLAAKPQPSLISSQIDQSAIVHLQNLFSQFQRQYNQFVNVNQRRLGVVMCLCIAYGSAAITAAERLVATKFTHKYFLRNGKPRTVYDAHQVLLALTQRVTAINGAVRNHANQLSQMGDKALATATLRTESNLNLFNEQVAQLKKALDAEVAQRAKESEVQAEKIARLQDYVRNVDMQDSEALQKLCRGRERIADETKKLERTGVVVANTTSECGVRINEALKAETRARLEFEEEFKRTWSDSVNDYLKSVEEADRSIYKEQFAKINEALAALETHLEAGNTKIDKIITADVQSRRAHERGLLARAKELDDRVTKYILALKQTIDDFNASKRNVKLPTFDIDSVRREMESIAADKNKISMEGLLKLEEKMSGIQEAFMREKRDILSKVQSANEVERFEKLRTQFDKLNEIKDSMQSANEQLRDKIERQVPKDVRLQYSCGHPWALVGMMDVLEGGEGEVSLKLSDSDLENSGSQNGFKF
;
A
#
# COMPACT_ATOMS: atom_id res chain seq x y z
N MET A 1 23.55 -17.65 50.50
CA MET A 1 23.04 -16.26 50.54
C MET A 1 23.69 -15.29 49.53
N CYS A 2 24.76 -15.66 48.79
CA CYS A 2 25.38 -14.75 47.79
C CYS A 2 24.61 -14.57 46.45
N GLY A 3 23.58 -15.37 46.14
CA GLY A 3 22.88 -15.30 44.85
C GLY A 3 21.85 -14.16 44.71
N CYS A 4 21.38 -13.57 45.82
CA CYS A 4 20.32 -12.55 45.80
C CYS A 4 20.83 -11.10 45.67
N LEU A 5 22.11 -10.84 45.95
CA LEU A 5 22.71 -9.51 45.84
C LEU A 5 23.01 -9.13 44.38
N CYS A 6 23.41 -10.09 43.55
CA CYS A 6 23.79 -9.83 42.16
C CYS A 6 22.58 -9.41 41.28
N THR A 7 21.39 -9.99 41.54
CA THR A 7 20.17 -9.64 40.79
C THR A 7 19.57 -8.28 41.19
N ARG A 8 19.79 -7.82 42.43
CA ARG A 8 19.34 -6.50 42.86
C ARG A 8 20.24 -5.38 42.34
N VAL A 9 21.55 -5.59 42.32
CA VAL A 9 22.51 -4.63 41.73
C VAL A 9 22.30 -4.48 40.22
N CYS A 10 22.02 -5.57 39.51
CA CYS A 10 21.77 -5.52 38.06
C CYS A 10 20.46 -4.78 37.70
N LYS A 11 19.38 -4.95 38.50
CA LYS A 11 18.14 -4.17 38.35
C LYS A 11 18.31 -2.69 38.65
N LEU A 12 19.19 -2.34 39.60
CA LEU A 12 19.48 -0.95 39.93
C LEU A 12 20.27 -0.27 38.80
N CYS A 13 21.32 -0.92 38.28
CA CYS A 13 22.08 -0.40 37.14
C CYS A 13 21.23 -0.20 35.88
N THR A 14 20.28 -1.12 35.62
CA THR A 14 19.40 -1.01 34.44
C THR A 14 18.43 0.18 34.57
N ARG A 15 17.92 0.45 35.78
CA ARG A 15 17.04 1.61 36.04
C ARG A 15 17.79 2.94 35.96
N VAL A 16 19.03 2.98 36.44
CA VAL A 16 19.90 4.17 36.35
C VAL A 16 20.26 4.47 34.89
N LEU A 17 20.56 3.45 34.08
CA LEU A 17 20.81 3.60 32.64
C LEU A 17 19.58 4.10 31.87
N ILE A 18 18.38 3.61 32.21
CA ILE A 18 17.13 4.08 31.58
C ILE A 18 16.83 5.53 31.97
N CYS A 19 17.08 5.93 33.22
CA CYS A 19 16.90 7.32 33.65
C CYS A 19 17.94 8.25 33.01
N ALA A 20 19.20 7.84 32.92
CA ALA A 20 20.24 8.62 32.23
C ALA A 20 19.92 8.79 30.73
N PHE A 21 19.39 7.75 30.09
CA PHE A 21 18.99 7.83 28.67
C PHE A 21 17.76 8.73 28.47
N ALA A 22 16.79 8.71 29.39
CA ALA A 22 15.63 9.60 29.34
C ALA A 22 16.01 11.07 29.57
N VAL A 23 17.01 11.35 30.43
CA VAL A 23 17.51 12.71 30.67
C VAL A 23 18.29 13.22 29.46
N CYS A 24 19.15 12.41 28.83
CA CYS A 24 19.86 12.81 27.60
C CYS A 24 18.90 13.11 26.43
N VAL A 25 17.80 12.34 26.29
CA VAL A 25 16.80 12.57 25.23
C VAL A 25 15.95 13.82 25.50
N LEU A 26 15.75 14.18 26.77
CA LEU A 26 15.02 15.39 27.13
C LEU A 26 15.88 16.65 27.02
N GLU A 27 17.20 16.57 27.26
CA GLU A 27 18.12 17.70 27.06
C GLU A 27 18.36 18.03 25.58
N GLU A 28 18.37 17.05 24.66
CA GLU A 28 18.52 17.31 23.23
C GLU A 28 17.25 17.85 22.54
N MET A 29 16.08 17.76 23.18
CA MET A 29 14.83 18.35 22.65
C MET A 29 14.58 19.81 23.09
N GLN A 30 15.43 20.40 23.92
CA GLN A 30 15.41 21.84 24.21
C GLN A 30 16.29 22.65 23.24
N VAL A 31 16.07 22.51 21.94
CA VAL A 31 16.53 23.52 20.98
C VAL A 31 15.45 24.61 20.89
N CYS A 32 15.79 25.76 21.49
CA CYS A 32 15.02 26.99 21.54
C CYS A 32 14.43 27.38 20.17
N VAL A 33 13.12 27.26 20.03
CA VAL A 33 12.37 27.99 18.99
C VAL A 33 11.87 29.30 19.63
N CYS A 34 12.59 30.39 19.39
CA CYS A 34 12.09 31.73 19.66
C CYS A 34 11.00 32.03 18.62
N VAL A 35 9.73 31.99 19.04
CA VAL A 35 8.58 32.45 18.25
C VAL A 35 8.37 33.93 18.53
N PRO A 36 8.53 34.86 17.57
CA PRO A 36 8.08 36.23 17.75
C PRO A 36 6.56 36.29 17.69
N ALA A 37 5.96 36.92 18.69
CA ALA A 37 4.52 37.13 18.83
C ALA A 37 3.96 37.95 17.66
N TYR A 38 3.10 37.33 16.85
CA TYR A 38 2.29 38.01 15.85
C TYR A 38 0.93 38.36 16.48
N ILE A 39 0.63 39.66 16.57
CA ILE A 39 -0.65 40.20 17.05
C ILE A 39 -1.68 40.03 15.91
N PRO A 40 -2.79 39.29 16.07
CA PRO A 40 -3.83 39.25 15.06
C PRO A 40 -4.77 40.44 15.26
N SER A 41 -4.65 41.45 14.39
CA SER A 41 -5.68 42.46 14.15
C SER A 41 -6.51 41.98 12.96
N GLY A 42 -7.77 41.62 13.19
CA GLY A 42 -8.64 41.11 12.14
C GLY A 42 -10.03 40.81 12.66
N ALA A 43 -10.97 41.70 12.32
CA ALA A 43 -12.36 41.68 12.74
C ALA A 43 -13.07 40.34 12.45
N GLY A 44 -13.91 39.91 13.38
CA GLY A 44 -14.67 38.67 13.32
C GLY A 44 -15.71 38.60 12.19
N PRO A 45 -16.30 37.41 11.96
CA PRO A 45 -17.15 37.14 10.81
C PRO A 45 -18.50 37.83 10.96
N ARG A 46 -18.94 38.53 9.91
CA ARG A 46 -20.32 39.04 9.80
C ARG A 46 -21.26 37.89 9.40
N GLU A 47 -22.38 37.79 10.10
CA GLU A 47 -23.46 36.86 9.81
C GLU A 47 -24.13 37.15 8.44
N PRO A 48 -24.66 36.11 7.77
CA PRO A 48 -25.33 36.26 6.49
C PRO A 48 -26.71 36.89 6.66
N ARG A 49 -26.97 37.94 5.85
CA ARG A 49 -28.24 38.64 5.79
C ARG A 49 -29.12 37.94 4.74
N GLU A 50 -30.12 37.20 5.20
CA GLU A 50 -31.20 36.69 4.36
C GLU A 50 -32.08 37.84 3.87
N GLY A 51 -32.46 37.81 2.59
CA GLY A 51 -33.31 38.83 1.98
C GLY A 51 -33.66 38.48 0.54
N ILE A 52 -34.80 37.82 0.38
CA ILE A 52 -35.50 37.56 -0.88
C ILE A 52 -36.12 38.87 -1.39
N ALA A 53 -35.94 39.22 -2.66
CA ALA A 53 -36.95 39.93 -3.48
C ALA A 53 -36.62 39.88 -4.98
N GLN A 54 -37.70 39.93 -5.76
CA GLN A 54 -37.94 39.55 -7.16
C GLN A 54 -37.37 40.48 -8.25
N PRO A 55 -37.45 40.08 -9.55
CA PRO A 55 -36.89 40.80 -10.69
C PRO A 55 -37.86 41.84 -11.25
N ILE A 56 -37.36 43.01 -11.67
CA ILE A 56 -38.10 43.96 -12.52
C ILE A 56 -37.19 44.51 -13.62
N ASP A 57 -37.80 44.54 -14.79
CA ASP A 57 -37.31 44.89 -16.11
C ASP A 57 -37.35 46.41 -16.39
N ARG A 58 -36.57 46.83 -17.40
CA ARG A 58 -36.75 48.02 -18.29
C ARG A 58 -36.60 49.47 -17.77
N SER A 59 -35.53 50.09 -18.27
CA SER A 59 -35.42 51.41 -18.96
C SER A 59 -36.07 52.67 -18.34
N THR A 60 -35.25 53.69 -18.03
CA THR A 60 -35.23 55.02 -18.69
C THR A 60 -34.25 55.99 -17.98
N SER A 61 -33.83 57.00 -18.75
CA SER A 61 -32.85 58.06 -18.54
C SER A 61 -33.00 58.97 -17.31
N LYS A 62 -31.88 59.46 -16.75
CA LYS A 62 -31.40 60.87 -16.80
C LYS A 62 -30.36 61.19 -15.70
N LEU A 63 -29.24 61.78 -16.15
CA LEU A 63 -28.46 62.87 -15.53
C LEU A 63 -28.18 62.85 -14.02
N ALA A 64 -26.92 62.54 -13.67
CA ALA A 64 -26.21 63.23 -12.59
C ALA A 64 -24.71 63.29 -12.90
N ALA A 65 -24.19 64.52 -12.96
CA ALA A 65 -22.82 64.87 -13.31
C ALA A 65 -21.81 64.28 -12.31
N LYS A 66 -20.75 63.64 -12.85
CA LYS A 66 -19.60 63.16 -12.10
C LYS A 66 -18.40 64.04 -12.46
N PRO A 67 -17.70 64.67 -11.50
CA PRO A 67 -16.55 65.50 -11.79
C PRO A 67 -15.39 64.61 -12.27
N GLN A 68 -14.77 64.97 -13.40
CA GLN A 68 -13.51 64.39 -13.84
C GLN A 68 -12.40 64.78 -12.85
N PRO A 69 -11.51 63.84 -12.44
CA PRO A 69 -10.29 64.21 -11.77
C PRO A 69 -9.30 64.77 -12.78
N SER A 70 -8.76 65.94 -12.46
CA SER A 70 -7.69 66.62 -13.16
C SER A 70 -6.46 65.72 -13.32
N LEU A 71 -5.92 65.68 -14.55
CA LEU A 71 -4.60 65.17 -14.89
C LEU A 71 -3.52 65.84 -14.04
N ILE A 72 -3.09 65.17 -12.97
CA ILE A 72 -1.83 65.50 -12.29
C ILE A 72 -0.72 64.89 -13.13
N SER A 73 -0.11 65.72 -13.97
CA SER A 73 1.22 65.53 -14.51
C SER A 73 2.21 65.64 -13.36
N SER A 74 2.50 64.52 -12.69
CA SER A 74 3.70 64.40 -11.86
C SER A 74 4.76 63.71 -12.71
N GLN A 75 5.86 64.41 -12.97
CA GLN A 75 7.11 63.82 -13.44
C GLN A 75 7.45 62.64 -12.53
N ILE A 76 7.12 61.42 -12.97
CA ILE A 76 7.56 60.21 -12.27
C ILE A 76 9.03 60.09 -12.63
N ASP A 77 9.87 60.41 -11.65
CA ASP A 77 11.32 60.38 -11.78
C ASP A 77 11.75 58.98 -12.26
N GLN A 78 12.20 58.90 -13.52
CA GLN A 78 12.58 57.65 -14.17
C GLN A 78 13.64 56.90 -13.35
N SER A 79 14.45 57.63 -12.57
CA SER A 79 15.46 57.08 -11.68
C SER A 79 14.85 56.26 -10.54
N ALA A 80 13.71 56.65 -10.00
CA ALA A 80 12.99 55.92 -8.94
C ALA A 80 12.38 54.62 -9.48
N ILE A 81 11.90 54.62 -10.72
CA ILE A 81 11.40 53.41 -11.40
C ILE A 81 12.55 52.41 -11.63
N VAL A 82 13.69 52.88 -12.13
CA VAL A 82 14.87 52.04 -12.35
C VAL A 82 15.41 51.49 -11.02
N HIS A 83 15.40 52.29 -9.96
CA HIS A 83 15.79 51.86 -8.62
C HIS A 83 14.85 50.77 -8.08
N LEU A 84 13.53 50.91 -8.26
CA LEU A 84 12.54 49.90 -7.87
C LEU A 84 12.68 48.61 -8.68
N GLN A 85 12.95 48.70 -9.99
CA GLN A 85 13.20 47.53 -10.83
C GLN A 85 14.48 46.78 -10.41
N ASN A 86 15.53 47.51 -10.03
CA ASN A 86 16.77 46.92 -9.50
C ASN A 86 16.55 46.27 -8.13
N LEU A 87 15.80 46.89 -7.23
CA LEU A 87 15.40 46.29 -5.95
C LEU A 87 14.60 45.01 -6.15
N PHE A 88 13.64 45.02 -7.07
CA PHE A 88 12.82 43.84 -7.37
C PHE A 88 13.68 42.70 -7.94
N SER A 89 14.62 43.03 -8.82
CA SER A 89 15.57 42.07 -9.38
C SER A 89 16.52 41.48 -8.33
N GLN A 90 16.98 42.30 -7.37
CA GLN A 90 17.76 41.80 -6.24
C GLN A 90 16.94 40.88 -5.33
N PHE A 91 15.71 41.27 -5.01
CA PHE A 91 14.83 40.47 -4.16
C PHE A 91 14.52 39.11 -4.80
N GLN A 92 14.29 39.09 -6.12
CA GLN A 92 14.06 37.85 -6.86
C GLN A 92 15.29 36.94 -6.89
N ARG A 93 16.51 37.49 -6.98
CA ARG A 93 17.75 36.72 -6.86
C ARG A 93 17.93 36.13 -5.46
N GLN A 94 17.67 36.92 -4.41
CA GLN A 94 17.74 36.46 -3.02
C GLN A 94 16.70 35.36 -2.72
N TYR A 95 15.48 35.54 -3.21
CA TYR A 95 14.43 34.52 -3.10
C TYR A 95 14.83 33.22 -3.78
N ASN A 96 15.36 33.28 -5.01
CA ASN A 96 15.83 32.10 -5.73
C ASN A 96 17.03 31.42 -5.04
N GLN A 97 17.93 32.20 -4.42
CA GLN A 97 19.03 31.64 -3.61
C GLN A 97 18.50 30.95 -2.35
N PHE A 98 17.53 31.55 -1.66
CA PHE A 98 16.91 30.96 -0.47
C PHE A 98 16.18 29.64 -0.80
N VAL A 99 15.41 29.61 -1.89
CA VAL A 99 14.73 28.39 -2.36
C VAL A 99 15.73 27.28 -2.70
N ASN A 100 16.81 27.61 -3.43
CA ASN A 100 17.85 26.64 -3.77
C ASN A 100 18.59 26.09 -2.55
N VAL A 101 18.89 26.95 -1.56
CA VAL A 101 19.52 26.52 -0.30
C VAL A 101 18.58 25.62 0.50
N ASN A 102 17.29 25.94 0.55
CA ASN A 102 16.31 25.12 1.24
C ASN A 102 16.02 23.79 0.54
N GLN A 103 15.98 23.74 -0.79
CA GLN A 103 15.88 22.48 -1.53
C GLN A 103 17.09 21.57 -1.29
N ARG A 104 18.31 22.13 -1.26
CA ARG A 104 19.52 21.37 -0.92
C ARG A 104 19.48 20.86 0.53
N ARG A 105 19.00 21.68 1.47
CA ARG A 105 18.84 21.27 2.87
C ARG A 105 17.75 20.20 3.05
N LEU A 106 16.62 20.30 2.34
CA LEU A 106 15.59 19.26 2.34
C LEU A 106 16.12 17.93 1.79
N GLY A 107 16.92 17.96 0.71
CA GLY A 107 17.56 16.76 0.18
C GLY A 107 18.48 16.08 1.20
N VAL A 108 19.30 16.86 1.92
CA VAL A 108 20.20 16.36 2.97
C VAL A 108 19.41 15.83 4.17
N VAL A 109 18.37 16.54 4.62
CA VAL A 109 17.50 16.10 5.72
C VAL A 109 16.76 14.81 5.35
N MET A 110 16.26 14.69 4.12
CA MET A 110 15.57 13.47 3.68
C MET A 110 16.53 12.28 3.59
N CYS A 111 17.75 12.46 3.08
CA CYS A 111 18.79 11.43 3.12
C CYS A 111 19.17 11.02 4.54
N LEU A 112 19.29 11.98 5.47
CA LEU A 112 19.58 11.72 6.87
C LEU A 112 18.41 10.99 7.56
N CYS A 113 17.15 11.37 7.31
CA CYS A 113 15.97 10.68 7.84
C CYS A 113 15.85 9.24 7.31
N ILE A 114 16.19 9.00 6.04
CA ILE A 114 16.21 7.65 5.47
C ILE A 114 17.35 6.82 6.11
N ALA A 115 18.53 7.39 6.28
CA ALA A 115 19.67 6.73 6.91
C ALA A 115 19.41 6.40 8.39
N TYR A 116 18.88 7.38 9.15
CA TYR A 116 18.50 7.19 10.55
C TYR A 116 17.33 6.22 10.70
N GLY A 117 16.31 6.30 9.83
CA GLY A 117 15.19 5.35 9.83
C GLY A 117 15.65 3.92 9.58
N SER A 118 16.54 3.71 8.60
CA SER A 118 17.10 2.39 8.33
C SER A 118 17.97 1.88 9.48
N ALA A 119 18.78 2.73 10.11
CA ALA A 119 19.62 2.36 11.26
C ALA A 119 18.79 2.06 12.51
N ALA A 120 17.74 2.84 12.79
CA ALA A 120 16.84 2.65 13.91
C ALA A 120 16.00 1.37 13.75
N ILE A 121 15.52 1.07 12.54
CA ILE A 121 14.81 -0.20 12.24
C ILE A 121 15.76 -1.39 12.46
N THR A 122 16.98 -1.32 11.93
CA THR A 122 17.98 -2.40 12.10
C THR A 122 18.39 -2.58 13.57
N ALA A 123 18.50 -1.49 14.34
CA ALA A 123 18.80 -1.55 15.76
C ALA A 123 17.62 -2.10 16.58
N ALA A 124 16.38 -1.74 16.22
CA ALA A 124 15.16 -2.28 16.82
C ALA A 124 15.02 -3.78 16.52
N GLU A 125 15.31 -4.22 15.29
CA GLU A 125 15.35 -5.64 14.92
C GLU A 125 16.35 -6.43 15.75
N ARG A 126 17.56 -5.89 15.95
CA ARG A 126 18.59 -6.54 16.80
C ARG A 126 18.20 -6.58 18.27
N LEU A 127 17.58 -5.51 18.80
CA LEU A 127 17.16 -5.42 20.20
C LEU A 127 15.96 -6.32 20.50
N VAL A 128 15.01 -6.43 19.57
CA VAL A 128 13.86 -7.34 19.67
C VAL A 128 14.35 -8.77 19.54
N ALA A 129 15.18 -9.10 18.54
CA ALA A 129 15.71 -10.46 18.37
C ALA A 129 16.48 -10.94 19.61
N THR A 130 17.32 -10.08 20.21
CA THR A 130 18.11 -10.43 21.42
C THR A 130 17.27 -10.48 22.70
N LYS A 131 16.31 -9.57 22.92
CA LYS A 131 15.44 -9.62 24.10
C LYS A 131 14.42 -10.75 24.02
N PHE A 132 13.95 -11.12 22.83
CA PHE A 132 13.00 -12.21 22.65
C PHE A 132 13.67 -13.58 22.82
N THR A 133 14.88 -13.77 22.28
CA THR A 133 15.66 -15.01 22.52
C THR A 133 16.06 -15.17 23.99
N HIS A 134 16.50 -14.11 24.67
CA HIS A 134 16.99 -14.24 26.05
C HIS A 134 15.89 -14.44 27.10
N LYS A 135 14.67 -13.94 26.88
CA LYS A 135 13.57 -14.01 27.87
C LYS A 135 12.72 -15.28 27.75
N TYR A 136 12.71 -15.96 26.60
CA TYR A 136 11.90 -17.17 26.37
C TYR A 136 12.67 -18.49 26.52
N PHE A 137 13.99 -18.50 26.30
CA PHE A 137 14.81 -19.71 26.52
C PHE A 137 14.85 -20.17 27.99
N LEU A 138 14.51 -19.27 28.92
CA LEU A 138 14.58 -19.55 30.35
C LEU A 138 13.26 -19.97 31.00
N ARG A 139 12.11 -19.92 30.30
CA ARG A 139 10.82 -20.05 31.02
C ARG A 139 9.90 -21.21 30.70
N ASN A 140 9.82 -21.80 29.50
CA ASN A 140 8.99 -23.01 29.30
C ASN A 140 9.33 -23.73 27.98
N GLY A 141 9.88 -24.94 28.06
CA GLY A 141 10.34 -25.74 26.92
C GLY A 141 9.25 -26.40 26.07
N LYS A 142 8.43 -25.62 25.35
CA LYS A 142 7.67 -26.13 24.18
C LYS A 142 7.66 -25.12 23.02
N PRO A 143 8.12 -25.47 21.80
CA PRO A 143 8.50 -24.50 20.77
C PRO A 143 7.44 -24.17 19.70
N ARG A 144 6.17 -24.58 19.85
CA ARG A 144 5.19 -24.46 18.74
C ARG A 144 4.72 -23.03 18.42
N THR A 145 4.59 -22.13 19.40
CA THR A 145 4.10 -20.75 19.16
C THR A 145 5.18 -19.75 18.76
N VAL A 146 6.45 -20.09 18.99
CA VAL A 146 7.61 -19.25 18.64
C VAL A 146 7.89 -19.34 17.14
N TYR A 147 7.62 -20.49 16.51
CA TYR A 147 7.78 -20.66 15.07
C TYR A 147 6.83 -19.72 14.31
N ASP A 148 5.55 -19.68 14.69
CA ASP A 148 4.55 -18.84 14.01
C ASP A 148 4.85 -17.35 14.19
N ALA A 149 5.21 -16.92 15.42
CA ALA A 149 5.60 -15.54 15.67
C ALA A 149 6.89 -15.14 14.93
N HIS A 150 7.87 -16.06 14.83
CA HIS A 150 9.10 -15.82 14.07
C HIS A 150 8.84 -15.75 12.57
N GLN A 151 7.95 -16.58 12.03
CA GLN A 151 7.54 -16.54 10.62
C GLN A 151 6.77 -15.26 10.28
N VAL A 152 5.89 -14.78 11.16
CA VAL A 152 5.22 -13.48 10.99
C VAL A 152 6.23 -12.34 11.00
N LEU A 153 7.22 -12.39 11.90
CA LEU A 153 8.28 -11.37 11.96
C LEU A 153 9.15 -11.38 10.70
N LEU A 154 9.54 -12.58 10.21
CA LEU A 154 10.29 -12.75 8.96
C LEU A 154 9.52 -12.22 7.75
N ALA A 155 8.22 -12.52 7.65
CA ALA A 155 7.37 -12.02 6.57
C ALA A 155 7.22 -10.49 6.61
N LEU A 156 7.10 -9.91 7.81
CA LEU A 156 7.07 -8.45 8.00
C LEU A 156 8.41 -7.80 7.62
N THR A 157 9.53 -8.38 8.05
CA THR A 157 10.86 -7.88 7.69
C THR A 157 11.05 -7.94 6.17
N GLN A 158 10.73 -9.05 5.51
CA GLN A 158 10.82 -9.17 4.05
C GLN A 158 9.97 -8.12 3.33
N ARG A 159 8.74 -7.86 3.81
CA ARG A 159 7.88 -6.79 3.26
C ARG A 159 8.49 -5.40 3.43
N VAL A 160 9.04 -5.08 4.60
CA VAL A 160 9.70 -3.78 4.86
C VAL A 160 10.92 -3.60 3.96
N THR A 161 11.74 -4.65 3.76
CA THR A 161 12.90 -4.59 2.87
C THR A 161 12.48 -4.38 1.40
N ALA A 162 11.42 -5.05 0.95
CA ALA A 162 10.88 -4.87 -0.40
C ALA A 162 10.34 -3.44 -0.62
N ILE A 163 9.62 -2.89 0.36
CA ILE A 163 9.12 -1.51 0.33
C ILE A 163 10.27 -0.51 0.27
N ASN A 164 11.30 -0.68 1.10
CA ASN A 164 12.48 0.17 1.08
C ASN A 164 13.23 0.12 -0.27
N GLY A 165 13.28 -1.05 -0.92
CA GLY A 165 13.80 -1.19 -2.27
C GLY A 165 12.97 -0.41 -3.31
N ALA A 166 11.65 -0.51 -3.24
CA ALA A 166 10.73 0.20 -4.13
C ALA A 166 10.84 1.73 -3.96
N VAL A 167 10.88 2.23 -2.72
CA VAL A 167 11.04 3.66 -2.40
C VAL A 167 12.37 4.19 -2.95
N ARG A 168 13.46 3.44 -2.79
CA ARG A 168 14.79 3.82 -3.31
C ARG A 168 14.80 3.89 -4.84
N ASN A 169 14.16 2.94 -5.51
CA ASN A 169 14.03 2.94 -6.97
C ASN A 169 13.16 4.11 -7.46
N HIS A 170 12.08 4.44 -6.75
CA HIS A 170 11.19 5.55 -7.09
C HIS A 170 11.88 6.92 -6.89
N ALA A 171 12.70 7.06 -5.84
CA ALA A 171 13.53 8.24 -5.60
C ALA A 171 14.57 8.46 -6.71
N ASN A 172 15.19 7.38 -7.20
CA ASN A 172 16.12 7.45 -8.33
C ASN A 172 15.43 7.83 -9.65
N GLN A 173 14.18 7.41 -9.86
CA GLN A 173 13.37 7.81 -11.02
C GLN A 173 12.93 9.29 -10.93
N LEU A 174 12.57 9.77 -9.74
CA LEU A 174 12.22 11.18 -9.51
C LEU A 174 13.39 12.13 -9.79
N SER A 175 14.63 11.69 -9.54
CA SER A 175 15.85 12.45 -9.87
C SER A 175 16.06 12.67 -11.38
N GLN A 176 15.33 11.95 -12.25
CA GLN A 176 15.49 12.01 -13.71
C GLN A 176 14.31 12.68 -14.43
N MET A 177 13.28 13.14 -13.72
CA MET A 177 12.07 13.73 -14.31
C MET A 177 12.04 15.26 -14.17
N GLY A 178 11.63 15.97 -15.23
CA GLY A 178 11.43 17.42 -15.21
C GLY A 178 10.20 17.88 -14.38
N ASP A 179 10.18 19.16 -14.00
CA ASP A 179 9.32 19.74 -12.94
C ASP A 179 7.82 19.41 -13.00
N LYS A 180 7.22 19.28 -14.20
CA LYS A 180 5.79 18.92 -14.35
C LYS A 180 5.52 17.43 -14.10
N ALA A 181 6.43 16.56 -14.53
CA ALA A 181 6.35 15.13 -14.24
C ALA A 181 6.63 14.86 -12.76
N LEU A 182 7.52 15.66 -12.16
CA LEU A 182 7.80 15.64 -10.73
C LEU A 182 6.53 15.96 -9.92
N ALA A 183 5.81 17.06 -10.21
CA ALA A 183 4.59 17.42 -9.48
C ALA A 183 3.50 16.34 -9.52
N THR A 184 3.32 15.69 -10.68
CA THR A 184 2.32 14.63 -10.84
C THR A 184 2.72 13.36 -10.07
N ALA A 185 4.02 13.04 -10.08
CA ALA A 185 4.55 11.93 -9.30
C ALA A 185 4.49 12.21 -7.79
N THR A 186 4.74 13.45 -7.35
CA THR A 186 4.59 13.88 -5.95
C THR A 186 3.16 13.69 -5.46
N LEU A 187 2.15 14.15 -6.21
CA LEU A 187 0.73 13.96 -5.87
C LEU A 187 0.36 12.47 -5.76
N ARG A 188 0.91 11.63 -6.66
CA ARG A 188 0.69 10.18 -6.61
C ARG A 188 1.34 9.54 -5.39
N THR A 189 2.57 9.94 -5.05
CA THR A 189 3.24 9.47 -3.84
C THR A 189 2.51 9.91 -2.58
N GLU A 190 2.00 11.14 -2.54
CA GLU A 190 1.25 11.68 -1.40
C GLU A 190 -0.08 10.95 -1.19
N SER A 191 -0.81 10.66 -2.27
CA SER A 191 -2.02 9.81 -2.22
C SER A 191 -1.72 8.41 -1.68
N ASN A 192 -0.65 7.77 -2.16
CA ASN A 192 -0.21 6.46 -1.66
C ASN A 192 0.20 6.51 -0.18
N LEU A 193 0.84 7.61 0.25
CA LEU A 193 1.29 7.81 1.63
C LEU A 193 0.09 7.98 2.57
N ASN A 194 -0.94 8.71 2.13
CA ASN A 194 -2.20 8.84 2.87
C ASN A 194 -2.92 7.50 3.01
N LEU A 195 -3.02 6.73 1.93
CA LEU A 195 -3.63 5.40 1.95
C LEU A 195 -2.85 4.43 2.87
N PHE A 196 -1.52 4.51 2.87
CA PHE A 196 -0.68 3.76 3.78
C PHE A 196 -0.88 4.18 5.25
N ASN A 197 -0.94 5.48 5.53
CA ASN A 197 -1.23 5.97 6.88
C ASN A 197 -2.60 5.49 7.39
N GLU A 198 -3.59 5.41 6.51
CA GLU A 198 -4.90 4.87 6.85
C GLU A 198 -4.86 3.36 7.15
N GLN A 199 -4.11 2.58 6.36
CA GLN A 199 -3.86 1.17 6.66
C GLN A 199 -3.13 0.97 8.00
N VAL A 200 -2.12 1.80 8.31
CA VAL A 200 -1.42 1.76 9.60
C VAL A 200 -2.35 2.13 10.75
N ALA A 201 -3.22 3.12 10.58
CA ALA A 201 -4.21 3.49 11.59
C ALA A 201 -5.23 2.36 11.85
N GLN A 202 -5.68 1.65 10.79
CA GLN A 202 -6.55 0.48 10.92
C GLN A 202 -5.86 -0.67 11.65
N LEU A 203 -4.60 -0.98 11.30
CA LEU A 203 -3.82 -2.00 11.99
C LEU A 203 -3.59 -1.66 13.46
N LYS A 204 -3.30 -0.39 13.78
CA LYS A 204 -3.17 0.09 15.15
C LYS A 204 -4.47 -0.12 15.94
N LYS A 205 -5.62 0.25 15.34
CA LYS A 205 -6.94 0.06 15.96
C LYS A 205 -7.25 -1.42 16.22
N ALA A 206 -6.92 -2.31 15.28
CA ALA A 206 -7.08 -3.75 15.44
C ALA A 206 -6.17 -4.31 16.54
N LEU A 207 -4.92 -3.84 16.62
CA LEU A 207 -3.99 -4.24 17.66
C LEU A 207 -4.45 -3.77 19.05
N ASP A 208 -4.93 -2.54 19.17
CA ASP A 208 -5.47 -1.99 20.42
C ASP A 208 -6.70 -2.80 20.89
N ALA A 209 -7.55 -3.25 19.96
CA ALA A 209 -8.69 -4.11 20.26
C ALA A 209 -8.26 -5.50 20.76
N GLU A 210 -7.27 -6.13 20.12
CA GLU A 210 -6.70 -7.42 20.53
C GLU A 210 -6.03 -7.32 21.91
N VAL A 211 -5.30 -6.24 22.19
CA VAL A 211 -4.70 -5.99 23.52
C VAL A 211 -5.79 -5.85 24.58
N ALA A 212 -6.86 -5.11 24.30
CA ALA A 212 -7.99 -4.96 25.21
C ALA A 212 -8.71 -6.31 25.44
N GLN A 213 -8.86 -7.13 24.41
CA GLN A 213 -9.45 -8.46 24.53
C GLN A 213 -8.58 -9.39 25.40
N ARG A 214 -7.27 -9.45 25.16
CA ARG A 214 -6.33 -10.24 25.98
C ARG A 214 -6.27 -9.78 27.43
N ALA A 215 -6.44 -8.48 27.69
CA ALA A 215 -6.55 -7.96 29.05
C ALA A 215 -7.79 -8.53 29.77
N LYS A 216 -8.95 -8.54 29.10
CA LYS A 216 -10.19 -9.14 29.65
C LYS A 216 -10.04 -10.65 29.88
N GLU A 217 -9.45 -11.37 28.93
CA GLU A 217 -9.18 -12.81 29.08
C GLU A 217 -8.23 -13.09 30.26
N SER A 218 -7.20 -12.27 30.43
CA SER A 218 -6.28 -12.36 31.57
C SER A 218 -6.97 -12.10 32.91
N GLU A 219 -7.94 -11.17 32.96
CA GLU A 219 -8.72 -10.86 34.15
C GLU A 219 -9.63 -12.04 34.53
N VAL A 220 -10.35 -12.62 33.56
CA VAL A 220 -11.19 -13.82 33.76
C VAL A 220 -10.33 -15.02 34.21
N GLN A 221 -9.14 -15.19 33.66
CA GLN A 221 -8.21 -16.23 34.11
C GLN A 221 -7.72 -15.98 35.54
N ALA A 222 -7.43 -14.74 35.91
CA ALA A 222 -7.03 -14.38 37.26
C ALA A 222 -8.15 -14.66 38.28
N GLU A 223 -9.41 -14.34 37.94
CA GLU A 223 -10.58 -14.70 38.76
C GLU A 223 -10.73 -16.21 38.93
N LYS A 224 -10.57 -16.98 37.85
CA LYS A 224 -10.65 -18.45 37.93
C LYS A 224 -9.56 -19.02 38.84
N ILE A 225 -8.34 -18.48 38.76
CA ILE A 225 -7.24 -18.87 39.65
C ILE A 225 -7.56 -18.51 41.11
N ALA A 226 -8.12 -17.32 41.37
CA ALA A 226 -8.51 -16.91 42.72
C ALA A 226 -9.56 -17.85 43.31
N ARG A 227 -10.61 -18.22 42.55
CA ARG A 227 -11.63 -19.18 42.98
C ARG A 227 -11.04 -20.56 43.28
N LEU A 228 -10.10 -21.03 42.47
CA LEU A 228 -9.40 -22.30 42.72
C LEU A 228 -8.53 -22.21 43.99
N GLN A 229 -7.86 -21.09 44.24
CA GLN A 229 -7.07 -20.89 45.46
C GLN A 229 -7.94 -20.83 46.72
N ASP A 230 -9.15 -20.27 46.64
CA ASP A 230 -10.11 -20.28 47.75
C ASP A 230 -10.65 -21.71 47.98
N TYR A 231 -10.93 -22.46 46.91
CA TYR A 231 -11.33 -23.86 47.02
C TYR A 231 -10.25 -24.71 47.70
N VAL A 232 -8.99 -24.59 47.29
CA VAL A 232 -7.86 -25.30 47.93
C VAL A 232 -7.75 -24.94 49.41
N ARG A 233 -7.86 -23.65 49.77
CA ARG A 233 -7.86 -23.22 51.17
C ARG A 233 -9.02 -23.82 51.98
N ASN A 234 -10.21 -23.94 51.39
CA ASN A 234 -11.35 -24.58 52.05
C ASN A 234 -11.11 -26.08 52.27
N VAL A 235 -10.53 -26.78 51.29
CA VAL A 235 -10.16 -28.19 51.44
C VAL A 235 -9.09 -28.35 52.54
N ASP A 236 -8.06 -27.51 52.56
CA ASP A 236 -7.02 -27.54 53.61
C ASP A 236 -7.61 -27.32 55.02
N MET A 237 -8.60 -26.43 55.15
CA MET A 237 -9.31 -26.23 56.42
C MET A 237 -10.12 -27.46 56.82
N GLN A 238 -10.87 -28.07 55.88
CA GLN A 238 -11.64 -29.29 56.14
C GLN A 238 -10.75 -30.46 56.55
N ASP A 239 -9.61 -30.63 55.89
CA ASP A 239 -8.61 -31.64 56.23
C ASP A 239 -8.00 -31.40 57.61
N SER A 240 -7.71 -30.14 57.95
CA SER A 240 -7.21 -29.78 59.29
C SER A 240 -8.23 -30.08 60.39
N GLU A 241 -9.52 -29.77 60.16
CA GLU A 241 -10.60 -30.11 61.10
C GLU A 241 -10.77 -31.62 61.26
N ALA A 242 -10.71 -32.38 60.15
CA ALA A 242 -10.79 -33.83 60.16
C ALA A 242 -9.62 -34.44 60.94
N LEU A 243 -8.40 -33.97 60.70
CA LEU A 243 -7.20 -34.36 61.46
C LEU A 243 -7.34 -34.05 62.95
N GLN A 244 -7.86 -32.88 63.31
CA GLN A 244 -8.08 -32.51 64.71
C GLN A 244 -9.10 -33.42 65.41
N LYS A 245 -10.19 -33.79 64.72
CA LYS A 245 -11.17 -34.77 65.21
C LYS A 245 -10.54 -36.15 65.41
N LEU A 246 -9.70 -36.61 64.48
CA LEU A 246 -8.97 -37.87 64.60
C LEU A 246 -7.98 -37.86 65.77
N CYS A 247 -7.24 -36.75 65.97
CA CYS A 247 -6.35 -36.58 67.12
C CYS A 247 -7.11 -36.69 68.45
N ARG A 248 -8.25 -35.99 68.58
CA ARG A 248 -9.11 -36.07 69.78
C ARG A 248 -9.70 -37.47 69.98
N GLY A 249 -10.08 -38.15 68.89
CA GLY A 249 -10.55 -39.54 68.93
C GLY A 249 -9.46 -40.48 69.44
N ARG A 250 -8.22 -40.31 68.98
CA ARG A 250 -7.06 -41.08 69.43
C ARG A 250 -6.77 -40.89 70.91
N GLU A 251 -6.87 -39.66 71.43
CA GLU A 251 -6.70 -39.38 72.87
C GLU A 251 -7.77 -40.07 73.71
N ARG A 252 -9.05 -40.02 73.29
CA ARG A 252 -10.13 -40.73 73.98
C ARG A 252 -9.90 -42.24 74.01
N ILE A 253 -9.49 -42.83 72.89
CA ILE A 253 -9.15 -44.26 72.82
C ILE A 253 -7.97 -44.58 73.75
N ALA A 254 -6.95 -43.73 73.79
CA ALA A 254 -5.81 -43.92 74.69
C ALA A 254 -6.22 -43.85 76.18
N ASP A 255 -7.12 -42.93 76.54
CA ASP A 255 -7.66 -42.82 77.90
C ASP A 255 -8.57 -44.01 78.27
N GLU A 256 -9.38 -44.50 77.33
CA GLU A 256 -10.18 -45.72 77.51
C GLU A 256 -9.29 -46.96 77.63
N THR A 257 -8.22 -47.06 76.83
CA THR A 257 -7.23 -48.14 76.93
C THR A 257 -6.54 -48.13 78.28
N LYS A 258 -6.14 -46.95 78.80
CA LYS A 258 -5.59 -46.79 80.16
C LYS A 258 -6.60 -47.12 81.25
N LYS A 259 -7.88 -46.78 81.07
CA LYS A 259 -8.95 -47.17 82.01
C LYS A 259 -9.14 -48.68 82.03
N LEU A 260 -9.16 -49.32 80.86
CA LEU A 260 -9.24 -50.77 80.71
C LEU A 260 -8.05 -51.49 81.35
N GLU A 261 -6.82 -50.97 81.19
CA GLU A 261 -5.62 -51.48 81.89
C GLU A 261 -5.73 -51.34 83.42
N ARG A 262 -6.38 -50.29 83.94
CA ARG A 262 -6.61 -50.10 85.38
C ARG A 262 -7.75 -50.95 85.94
N THR A 263 -8.73 -51.32 85.11
CA THR A 263 -9.79 -52.29 85.45
C THR A 263 -9.40 -53.73 85.08
N GLY A 264 -8.11 -54.07 85.08
CA GLY A 264 -7.69 -55.46 85.04
C GLY A 264 -8.19 -56.19 86.28
N VAL A 265 -9.39 -56.78 86.22
CA VAL A 265 -9.88 -57.84 87.12
C VAL A 265 -11.18 -58.44 86.52
N VAL A 266 -11.06 -59.73 86.16
CA VAL A 266 -12.09 -60.77 86.06
C VAL A 266 -13.13 -60.66 84.94
N VAL A 267 -12.84 -61.28 83.78
CA VAL A 267 -13.83 -62.11 83.04
C VAL A 267 -13.10 -63.29 82.43
N ALA A 268 -12.78 -64.31 83.24
CA ALA A 268 -12.13 -65.54 82.75
C ALA A 268 -13.11 -66.70 82.49
N ASN A 269 -14.37 -66.68 82.95
CA ASN A 269 -15.22 -67.89 82.93
C ASN A 269 -16.65 -67.72 82.36
N THR A 270 -16.86 -66.89 81.33
CA THR A 270 -18.07 -66.91 80.48
C THR A 270 -17.73 -66.81 78.99
N THR A 271 -16.64 -67.45 78.56
CA THR A 271 -15.96 -67.20 77.28
C THR A 271 -16.44 -68.02 76.08
N SER A 272 -17.45 -68.87 76.23
CA SER A 272 -17.97 -69.69 75.12
C SER A 272 -19.10 -69.00 74.34
N GLU A 273 -20.22 -68.65 75.00
CA GLU A 273 -21.40 -68.10 74.31
C GLU A 273 -21.28 -66.60 74.00
N CYS A 274 -20.57 -65.84 74.84
CA CYS A 274 -20.31 -64.42 74.60
C CYS A 274 -19.33 -64.22 73.43
N GLY A 275 -18.35 -65.11 73.28
CA GLY A 275 -17.40 -65.10 72.16
C GLY A 275 -18.06 -65.32 70.80
N VAL A 276 -19.06 -66.21 70.73
CA VAL A 276 -19.84 -66.44 69.50
C VAL A 276 -20.66 -65.21 69.13
N ARG A 277 -21.37 -64.61 70.09
CA ARG A 277 -22.16 -63.38 69.86
C ARG A 277 -21.30 -62.18 69.46
N ILE A 278 -20.13 -62.01 70.08
CA ILE A 278 -19.18 -60.96 69.71
C ILE A 278 -18.63 -61.19 68.30
N ASN A 279 -18.32 -62.44 67.93
CA ASN A 279 -17.80 -62.77 66.60
C ASN A 279 -18.87 -62.60 65.50
N GLU A 280 -20.13 -62.93 65.79
CA GLU A 280 -21.26 -62.66 64.89
C GLU A 280 -21.53 -61.16 64.74
N ALA A 281 -21.50 -60.39 65.83
CA ALA A 281 -21.63 -58.93 65.79
C ALA A 281 -20.48 -58.29 64.99
N LEU A 282 -19.24 -58.75 65.19
CA LEU A 282 -18.07 -58.25 64.46
C LEU A 282 -18.16 -58.57 62.96
N LYS A 283 -18.66 -59.76 62.59
CA LYS A 283 -18.92 -60.14 61.20
C LYS A 283 -20.07 -59.36 60.57
N ALA A 284 -21.10 -59.03 61.34
CA ALA A 284 -22.21 -58.19 60.88
C ALA A 284 -21.74 -56.75 60.65
N GLU A 285 -20.96 -56.20 61.59
CA GLU A 285 -20.37 -54.86 61.47
C GLU A 285 -19.37 -54.78 60.31
N THR A 286 -18.52 -55.79 60.13
CA THR A 286 -17.60 -55.85 58.98
C THR A 286 -18.35 -55.91 57.65
N ARG A 287 -19.47 -56.65 57.57
CA ARG A 287 -20.34 -56.68 56.38
C ARG A 287 -21.01 -55.34 56.12
N ALA A 288 -21.62 -54.73 57.14
CA ALA A 288 -22.23 -53.41 57.02
C ALA A 288 -21.23 -52.34 56.60
N ARG A 289 -19.98 -52.42 57.09
CA ARG A 289 -18.89 -51.52 56.69
C ARG A 289 -18.48 -51.72 55.24
N LEU A 290 -18.38 -52.96 54.76
CA LEU A 290 -18.06 -53.25 53.35
C LEU A 290 -19.19 -52.79 52.42
N GLU A 291 -20.45 -53.04 52.79
CA GLU A 291 -21.62 -52.58 52.03
C GLU A 291 -21.65 -51.05 51.95
N PHE A 292 -21.41 -50.36 53.07
CA PHE A 292 -21.30 -48.90 53.08
C PHE A 292 -20.13 -48.39 52.21
N GLU A 293 -18.97 -49.06 52.26
CA GLU A 293 -17.81 -48.68 51.45
C GLU A 293 -18.07 -48.89 49.95
N GLU A 294 -18.76 -49.97 49.56
CA GLU A 294 -19.17 -50.20 48.18
C GLU A 294 -20.22 -49.19 47.71
N GLU A 295 -21.23 -48.88 48.53
CA GLU A 295 -22.24 -47.89 48.21
C GLU A 295 -21.62 -46.50 48.08
N PHE A 296 -20.75 -46.11 49.02
CA PHE A 296 -20.00 -44.85 48.96
C PHE A 296 -19.13 -44.78 47.70
N LYS A 297 -18.43 -45.86 47.34
CA LYS A 297 -17.63 -45.92 46.11
C LYS A 297 -18.50 -45.76 44.87
N ARG A 298 -19.68 -46.39 44.82
CA ARG A 298 -20.62 -46.24 43.69
C ARG A 298 -21.12 -44.81 43.59
N THR A 299 -21.67 -44.25 44.67
CA THR A 299 -22.20 -42.88 44.67
C THR A 299 -21.13 -41.84 44.34
N TRP A 300 -19.92 -42.02 44.87
CA TRP A 300 -18.79 -41.14 44.53
C TRP A 300 -18.39 -41.28 43.06
N SER A 301 -18.28 -42.51 42.55
CA SER A 301 -17.94 -42.77 41.15
C SER A 301 -18.99 -42.20 40.19
N ASP A 302 -20.28 -42.31 40.51
CA ASP A 302 -21.37 -41.75 39.71
C ASP A 302 -21.32 -40.22 39.73
N SER A 303 -21.11 -39.61 40.90
CA SER A 303 -20.97 -38.15 41.03
C SER A 303 -19.77 -37.60 40.25
N VAL A 304 -18.62 -38.29 40.29
CA VAL A 304 -17.44 -37.90 39.51
C VAL A 304 -17.70 -38.05 38.01
N ASN A 305 -18.35 -39.14 37.58
CA ASN A 305 -18.69 -39.35 36.17
C ASN A 305 -19.67 -38.29 35.64
N ASP A 306 -20.67 -37.90 36.42
CA ASP A 306 -21.63 -36.87 36.03
C ASP A 306 -20.96 -35.49 35.96
N TYR A 307 -20.04 -35.19 36.88
CA TYR A 307 -19.22 -33.98 36.81
C TYR A 307 -18.33 -33.96 35.55
N LEU A 308 -17.67 -35.08 35.24
CA LEU A 308 -16.85 -35.21 34.04
C LEU A 308 -17.68 -35.02 32.75
N LYS A 309 -18.87 -35.64 32.66
CA LYS A 309 -19.79 -35.43 31.53
C LYS A 309 -20.20 -33.96 31.40
N SER A 310 -20.54 -33.30 32.51
CA SER A 310 -20.91 -31.89 32.51
C SER A 310 -19.76 -31.00 32.02
N VAL A 311 -18.52 -31.27 32.44
CA VAL A 311 -17.34 -30.55 31.98
C VAL A 311 -17.10 -30.80 30.48
N GLU A 312 -17.21 -32.04 30.01
CA GLU A 312 -17.06 -32.36 28.58
C GLU A 312 -18.12 -31.67 27.71
N GLU A 313 -19.36 -31.60 28.17
CA GLU A 313 -20.44 -30.91 27.46
C GLU A 313 -20.21 -29.40 27.41
N ALA A 314 -19.76 -28.80 28.52
CA ALA A 314 -19.38 -27.39 28.58
C ALA A 314 -18.24 -27.09 27.60
N ASP A 315 -17.17 -27.88 27.61
CA ASP A 315 -16.04 -27.71 26.69
C ASP A 315 -16.47 -27.88 25.22
N ARG A 316 -17.29 -28.90 24.91
CA ARG A 316 -17.84 -29.08 23.55
C ARG A 316 -18.66 -27.87 23.11
N SER A 317 -19.43 -27.25 24.01
CA SER A 317 -20.21 -26.05 23.70
C SER A 317 -19.31 -24.84 23.37
N ILE A 318 -18.23 -24.65 24.14
CA ILE A 318 -17.24 -23.59 23.93
C ILE A 318 -16.54 -23.78 22.59
N TYR A 319 -16.08 -25.01 22.28
CA TYR A 319 -15.44 -25.28 20.99
C TYR A 319 -16.40 -25.06 19.83
N LYS A 320 -17.66 -25.48 19.93
CA LYS A 320 -18.67 -25.23 18.88
C LYS A 320 -18.88 -23.74 18.65
N GLU A 321 -18.96 -22.93 19.70
CA GLU A 321 -19.10 -21.48 19.58
C GLU A 321 -17.85 -20.84 18.94
N GLN A 322 -16.65 -21.27 19.34
CA GLN A 322 -15.40 -20.80 18.73
C GLN A 322 -15.30 -21.16 17.26
N PHE A 323 -15.66 -22.40 16.88
CA PHE A 323 -15.72 -22.83 15.48
C PHE A 323 -16.75 -22.04 14.68
N ALA A 324 -17.91 -21.73 15.26
CA ALA A 324 -18.91 -20.88 14.60
C ALA A 324 -18.37 -19.47 14.32
N LYS A 325 -17.68 -18.85 15.29
CA LYS A 325 -17.03 -17.53 15.12
C LYS A 325 -15.92 -17.56 14.07
N ILE A 326 -15.12 -18.63 14.03
CA ILE A 326 -14.08 -18.80 13.00
C ILE A 326 -14.72 -18.91 11.61
N ASN A 327 -15.77 -19.72 11.47
CA ASN A 327 -16.46 -19.88 10.18
C ASN A 327 -17.12 -18.57 9.72
N GLU A 328 -17.73 -17.81 10.64
CA GLU A 328 -18.30 -16.49 10.34
C GLU A 328 -17.20 -15.50 9.89
N ALA A 329 -16.06 -15.48 10.58
CA ALA A 329 -14.92 -14.65 10.20
C ALA A 329 -14.32 -15.05 8.84
N LEU A 330 -14.27 -16.36 8.53
CA LEU A 330 -13.82 -16.86 7.24
C LEU A 330 -14.78 -16.47 6.11
N ALA A 331 -16.10 -16.60 6.32
CA ALA A 331 -17.11 -16.16 5.36
C ALA A 331 -17.02 -14.64 5.11
N ALA A 332 -16.85 -13.85 6.18
CA ALA A 332 -16.64 -12.41 6.04
C ALA A 332 -15.36 -12.09 5.24
N LEU A 333 -14.26 -12.81 5.49
CA LEU A 333 -13.02 -12.63 4.73
C LEU A 333 -13.19 -12.96 3.24
N GLU A 334 -13.89 -14.05 2.91
CA GLU A 334 -14.20 -14.45 1.54
C GLU A 334 -14.96 -13.35 0.80
N THR A 335 -16.04 -12.82 1.39
CA THR A 335 -16.78 -11.70 0.79
C THR A 335 -15.94 -10.43 0.62
N HIS A 336 -15.02 -10.15 1.55
CA HIS A 336 -14.08 -9.02 1.42
C HIS A 336 -13.07 -9.23 0.29
N LEU A 337 -12.60 -10.46 0.08
CA LEU A 337 -11.69 -10.80 -1.03
C LEU A 337 -12.41 -10.70 -2.39
N GLU A 338 -13.64 -11.20 -2.49
CA GLU A 338 -14.46 -11.07 -3.71
C GLU A 338 -14.75 -9.60 -4.05
N ALA A 339 -15.13 -8.79 -3.04
CA ALA A 339 -15.33 -7.37 -3.21
C ALA A 339 -14.02 -6.64 -3.58
N GLY A 340 -12.89 -7.09 -3.03
CA GLY A 340 -11.54 -6.62 -3.36
C GLY A 340 -11.19 -6.89 -4.82
N ASN A 341 -11.35 -8.13 -5.29
CA ASN A 341 -11.12 -8.53 -6.68
C ASN A 341 -12.00 -7.73 -7.64
N THR A 342 -13.29 -7.60 -7.34
CA THR A 342 -14.21 -6.80 -8.16
C THR A 342 -13.79 -5.33 -8.27
N LYS A 343 -13.24 -4.75 -7.19
CA LYS A 343 -12.70 -3.37 -7.22
C LYS A 343 -11.43 -3.28 -8.05
N ILE A 344 -10.52 -4.25 -7.93
CA ILE A 344 -9.30 -4.33 -8.74
C ILE A 344 -9.66 -4.43 -10.22
N ASP A 345 -10.61 -5.29 -10.60
CA ASP A 345 -11.05 -5.46 -11.98
C ASP A 345 -11.66 -4.18 -12.55
N LYS A 346 -12.47 -3.47 -11.76
CA LYS A 346 -13.01 -2.15 -12.15
C LYS A 346 -11.91 -1.11 -12.37
N ILE A 347 -10.90 -1.08 -11.49
CA ILE A 347 -9.77 -0.15 -11.61
C ILE A 347 -8.93 -0.48 -12.85
N ILE A 348 -8.61 -1.75 -13.07
CA ILE A 348 -7.85 -2.21 -14.24
C ILE A 348 -8.62 -1.90 -15.52
N THR A 349 -9.93 -2.20 -15.56
CA THR A 349 -10.78 -1.91 -16.72
C THR A 349 -10.85 -0.41 -17.01
N ALA A 350 -11.02 0.43 -15.98
CA ALA A 350 -11.03 1.87 -16.13
C ALA A 350 -9.68 2.42 -16.63
N ASP A 351 -8.55 1.89 -16.12
CA ASP A 351 -7.21 2.27 -16.59
C ASP A 351 -6.99 1.87 -18.05
N VAL A 352 -7.38 0.65 -18.45
CA VAL A 352 -7.31 0.18 -19.84
C VAL A 352 -8.16 1.06 -20.76
N GLN A 353 -9.39 1.40 -20.37
CA GLN A 353 -10.27 2.26 -21.16
C GLN A 353 -9.72 3.69 -21.29
N SER A 354 -9.18 4.24 -20.20
CA SER A 354 -8.53 5.56 -20.20
C SER A 354 -7.33 5.59 -21.16
N ARG A 355 -6.47 4.56 -21.11
CA ARG A 355 -5.33 4.42 -22.05
C ARG A 355 -5.81 4.31 -23.49
N ARG A 356 -6.80 3.46 -23.80
CA ARG A 356 -7.38 3.33 -25.15
C ARG A 356 -8.00 4.63 -25.65
N ALA A 357 -8.63 5.42 -24.78
CA ALA A 357 -9.17 6.72 -25.16
C ALA A 357 -8.05 7.72 -25.50
N HIS A 358 -6.99 7.75 -24.68
CA HIS A 358 -5.81 8.57 -24.93
C HIS A 358 -5.09 8.18 -26.23
N GLU A 359 -4.92 6.89 -26.50
CA GLU A 359 -4.36 6.35 -27.75
C GLU A 359 -5.14 6.78 -28.97
N ARG A 360 -6.47 6.62 -28.94
CA ARG A 360 -7.35 7.10 -30.02
C ARG A 360 -7.21 8.61 -30.23
N GLY A 361 -7.08 9.38 -29.15
CA GLY A 361 -6.85 10.82 -29.21
C GLY A 361 -5.54 11.19 -29.92
N LEU A 362 -4.44 10.49 -29.65
CA LEU A 362 -3.16 10.75 -30.32
C LEU A 362 -3.15 10.31 -31.78
N LEU A 363 -3.73 9.15 -32.10
CA LEU A 363 -3.86 8.69 -33.49
C LEU A 363 -4.76 9.63 -34.32
N ALA A 364 -5.77 10.24 -33.70
CA ALA A 364 -6.61 11.26 -34.32
C ALA A 364 -5.81 12.55 -34.58
N ARG A 365 -5.01 13.04 -33.61
CA ARG A 365 -4.12 14.20 -33.82
C ARG A 365 -3.10 13.96 -34.94
N ALA A 366 -2.51 12.77 -35.00
CA ALA A 366 -1.61 12.39 -36.10
C ALA A 366 -2.34 12.42 -37.46
N LYS A 367 -3.63 12.05 -37.50
CA LYS A 367 -4.47 12.16 -38.71
C LYS A 367 -4.70 13.62 -39.11
N GLU A 368 -5.07 14.45 -38.15
CA GLU A 368 -5.34 15.87 -38.41
C GLU A 368 -4.07 16.61 -38.88
N LEU A 369 -2.91 16.19 -38.38
CA LEU A 369 -1.62 16.67 -38.86
C LEU A 369 -1.37 16.27 -40.31
N ASP A 370 -1.61 15.01 -40.68
CA ASP A 370 -1.54 14.52 -42.05
C ASP A 370 -2.46 15.30 -42.99
N ASP A 371 -3.73 15.46 -42.61
CA ASP A 371 -4.74 16.16 -43.40
C ASP A 371 -4.33 17.62 -43.66
N ARG A 372 -3.77 18.31 -42.66
CA ARG A 372 -3.30 19.70 -42.81
C ARG A 372 -2.07 19.82 -43.70
N VAL A 373 -1.10 18.93 -43.52
CA VAL A 373 0.12 18.90 -44.33
C VAL A 373 -0.20 18.56 -45.79
N THR A 374 -1.04 17.55 -46.01
CA THR A 374 -1.53 17.15 -47.33
C THR A 374 -2.28 18.30 -48.01
N LYS A 375 -3.19 18.97 -47.30
CA LYS A 375 -3.92 20.13 -47.85
C LYS A 375 -2.98 21.27 -48.25
N TYR A 376 -1.94 21.54 -47.46
CA TYR A 376 -0.95 22.56 -47.79
C TYR A 376 -0.12 22.19 -49.02
N ILE A 377 0.34 20.94 -49.11
CA ILE A 377 1.08 20.43 -50.28
C ILE A 377 0.24 20.54 -51.55
N LEU A 378 -1.03 20.12 -51.50
CA LEU A 378 -1.93 20.22 -52.66
C LEU A 378 -2.13 21.68 -53.10
N ALA A 379 -2.31 22.60 -52.14
CA ALA A 379 -2.40 24.03 -52.45
C ALA A 379 -1.11 24.59 -53.05
N LEU A 380 0.06 24.12 -52.58
CA LEU A 380 1.36 24.52 -53.11
C LEU A 380 1.59 23.98 -54.52
N LYS A 381 1.23 22.71 -54.78
CA LYS A 381 1.25 22.11 -56.12
C LYS A 381 0.40 22.92 -57.10
N GLN A 382 -0.83 23.25 -56.71
CA GLN A 382 -1.72 24.09 -57.53
C GLN A 382 -1.11 25.46 -57.81
N THR A 383 -0.46 26.07 -56.82
CA THR A 383 0.21 27.36 -56.96
C THR A 383 1.37 27.28 -57.96
N ILE A 384 2.16 26.20 -57.92
CA ILE A 384 3.25 25.96 -58.88
C ILE A 384 2.71 25.78 -60.29
N ASP A 385 1.65 24.99 -60.45
CA ASP A 385 1.02 24.76 -61.75
C ASP A 385 0.43 26.07 -62.32
N ASP A 386 -0.14 26.94 -61.46
CA ASP A 386 -0.60 28.28 -61.85
C ASP A 386 0.54 29.23 -62.25
N PHE A 387 1.70 29.14 -61.57
CA PHE A 387 2.91 29.88 -61.96
C PHE A 387 3.45 29.41 -63.31
N ASN A 388 3.51 28.09 -63.54
CA ASN A 388 3.92 27.51 -64.81
C ASN A 388 2.97 27.89 -65.95
N ALA A 389 1.68 28.05 -65.66
CA ALA A 389 0.68 28.59 -66.58
C ALA A 389 0.77 30.12 -66.79
N SER A 390 1.81 30.79 -66.26
CA SER A 390 2.07 32.23 -66.41
C SER A 390 1.00 33.16 -65.82
N LYS A 391 0.21 32.70 -64.84
CA LYS A 391 -0.75 33.56 -64.13
C LYS A 391 0.00 34.59 -63.27
N ARG A 392 -0.25 35.88 -63.48
CA ARG A 392 0.54 36.97 -62.87
C ARG A 392 0.22 37.25 -61.39
N ASN A 393 -0.92 36.79 -60.87
CA ASN A 393 -1.44 37.10 -59.52
C ASN A 393 -1.76 35.84 -58.70
N VAL A 394 -0.83 34.90 -58.59
CA VAL A 394 -1.04 33.68 -57.78
C VAL A 394 -0.80 33.98 -56.31
N LYS A 395 -1.80 33.70 -55.46
CA LYS A 395 -1.71 33.86 -54.00
C LYS A 395 -1.03 32.64 -53.40
N LEU A 396 0.07 32.85 -52.66
CA LEU A 396 0.75 31.77 -51.98
C LEU A 396 -0.10 31.23 -50.82
N PRO A 397 -0.16 29.90 -50.64
CA PRO A 397 -0.83 29.31 -49.51
C PRO A 397 -0.12 29.69 -48.21
N THR A 398 -0.91 30.03 -47.19
CA THR A 398 -0.42 30.30 -45.83
C THR A 398 -0.47 29.03 -45.02
N PHE A 399 0.61 28.71 -44.31
CA PHE A 399 0.71 27.53 -43.46
C PHE A 399 1.39 27.87 -42.15
N ASP A 400 0.78 27.44 -41.05
CA ASP A 400 1.31 27.62 -39.71
C ASP A 400 2.20 26.42 -39.34
N ILE A 401 3.49 26.55 -39.65
CA ILE A 401 4.52 25.54 -39.37
C ILE A 401 4.67 25.33 -37.87
N ASP A 402 4.59 26.41 -37.09
CA ASP A 402 4.75 26.33 -35.64
C ASP A 402 3.60 25.54 -35.01
N SER A 403 2.38 25.63 -35.55
CA SER A 403 1.27 24.78 -35.11
C SER A 403 1.56 23.31 -35.35
N VAL A 404 2.06 22.95 -36.54
CA VAL A 404 2.41 21.55 -36.87
C VAL A 404 3.53 21.06 -35.97
N ARG A 405 4.60 21.84 -35.83
CA ARG A 405 5.74 21.52 -34.97
C ARG A 405 5.31 21.28 -33.52
N ARG A 406 4.52 22.18 -32.94
CA ARG A 406 3.99 22.03 -31.57
C ARG A 406 3.17 20.76 -31.40
N GLU A 407 2.39 20.37 -32.40
CA GLU A 407 1.61 19.15 -32.33
C GLU A 407 2.45 17.89 -32.47
N MET A 408 3.48 17.88 -33.32
CA MET A 408 4.43 16.76 -33.39
C MET A 408 5.20 16.60 -32.08
N GLU A 409 5.65 17.70 -31.49
CA GLU A 409 6.28 17.72 -30.17
C GLU A 409 5.31 17.24 -29.08
N SER A 410 4.03 17.63 -29.12
CA SER A 410 3.01 17.16 -28.19
C SER A 410 2.77 15.66 -28.31
N ILE A 411 2.70 15.12 -29.53
CA ILE A 411 2.53 13.67 -29.77
C ILE A 411 3.76 12.92 -29.24
N ALA A 412 4.96 13.43 -29.51
CA ALA A 412 6.21 12.83 -29.02
C ALA A 412 6.36 12.91 -27.50
N ALA A 413 5.85 13.96 -26.85
CA ALA A 413 5.86 14.09 -25.39
C ALA A 413 4.89 13.10 -24.70
N ASP A 414 3.71 12.88 -25.30
CA ASP A 414 2.69 11.99 -24.76
C ASP A 414 2.92 10.50 -25.08
N LYS A 415 3.98 10.17 -25.83
CA LYS A 415 4.35 8.78 -26.17
C LYS A 415 4.46 7.85 -24.95
N ASN A 416 4.83 8.37 -23.79
CA ASN A 416 5.02 7.58 -22.56
C ASN A 416 3.71 7.01 -21.98
N LYS A 417 2.55 7.54 -22.41
CA LYS A 417 1.22 7.18 -21.89
C LYS A 417 0.48 6.16 -22.78
N ILE A 418 1.10 5.74 -23.87
CA ILE A 418 0.53 4.84 -24.89
C ILE A 418 1.00 3.41 -24.60
N SER A 419 0.13 2.43 -24.85
CA SER A 419 0.52 1.02 -24.94
C SER A 419 1.55 0.78 -26.06
N MET A 420 2.21 -0.38 -26.00
CA MET A 420 3.17 -0.78 -27.02
C MET A 420 2.52 -0.92 -28.40
N GLU A 421 1.32 -1.50 -28.46
CA GLU A 421 0.54 -1.62 -29.69
C GLU A 421 0.18 -0.24 -30.26
N GLY A 422 -0.29 0.67 -29.40
CA GLY A 422 -0.59 2.05 -29.81
C GLY A 422 0.67 2.79 -30.29
N LEU A 423 1.85 2.51 -29.72
CA LEU A 423 3.11 3.10 -30.17
C LEU A 423 3.50 2.60 -31.56
N LEU A 424 3.33 1.31 -31.83
CA LEU A 424 3.57 0.73 -33.16
C LEU A 424 2.63 1.33 -34.20
N LYS A 425 1.32 1.38 -33.92
CA LYS A 425 0.33 2.02 -34.81
C LYS A 425 0.63 3.50 -35.07
N LEU A 426 1.09 4.23 -34.04
CA LEU A 426 1.47 5.63 -34.18
C LEU A 426 2.75 5.81 -35.00
N GLU A 427 3.77 4.97 -34.81
CA GLU A 427 5.01 4.98 -35.58
C GLU A 427 4.75 4.65 -37.05
N GLU A 428 3.96 3.61 -37.33
CA GLU A 428 3.58 3.25 -38.70
C GLU A 428 2.90 4.43 -39.41
N LYS A 429 1.93 5.05 -38.72
CA LYS A 429 1.21 6.20 -39.27
C LYS A 429 2.12 7.39 -39.52
N MET A 430 2.97 7.74 -38.55
CA MET A 430 3.85 8.89 -38.69
C MET A 430 4.97 8.66 -39.72
N SER A 431 5.47 7.42 -39.83
CA SER A 431 6.37 7.00 -40.91
C SER A 431 5.70 7.11 -42.27
N GLY A 432 4.45 6.65 -42.40
CA GLY A 432 3.66 6.79 -43.62
C GLY A 432 3.44 8.25 -44.04
N ILE A 433 3.12 9.13 -43.08
CA ILE A 433 3.00 10.59 -43.31
C ILE A 433 4.34 11.15 -43.81
N GLN A 434 5.45 10.79 -43.16
CA GLN A 434 6.79 11.26 -43.54
C GLN A 434 7.16 10.80 -44.96
N GLU A 435 6.88 9.54 -45.32
CA GLU A 435 7.16 9.01 -46.66
C GLU A 435 6.31 9.67 -47.74
N ALA A 436 5.01 9.87 -47.49
CA ALA A 436 4.12 10.61 -48.39
C ALA A 436 4.62 12.04 -48.58
N PHE A 437 4.92 12.74 -47.49
CA PHE A 437 5.48 14.09 -47.50
C PHE A 437 6.77 14.18 -48.32
N MET A 438 7.70 13.23 -48.15
CA MET A 438 8.98 13.22 -48.86
C MET A 438 8.83 12.98 -50.36
N ARG A 439 7.88 12.12 -50.78
CA ARG A 439 7.55 11.92 -52.19
C ARG A 439 7.00 13.21 -52.82
N GLU A 440 6.02 13.82 -52.15
CA GLU A 440 5.37 15.05 -52.60
C GLU A 440 6.35 16.22 -52.67
N LYS A 441 7.23 16.37 -51.69
CA LYS A 441 8.29 17.38 -51.68
C LYS A 441 9.26 17.20 -52.85
N ARG A 442 9.62 15.97 -53.20
CA ARG A 442 10.50 15.68 -54.35
C ARG A 442 9.84 16.06 -55.68
N ASP A 443 8.55 15.77 -55.82
CA ASP A 443 7.74 16.15 -56.98
C ASP A 443 7.59 17.68 -57.09
N ILE A 444 7.37 18.38 -55.98
CA ILE A 444 7.41 19.84 -55.95
C ILE A 444 8.78 20.36 -56.38
N LEU A 445 9.87 19.80 -55.83
CA LEU A 445 11.23 20.24 -56.14
C LEU A 445 11.56 20.09 -57.64
N SER A 446 11.17 18.99 -58.27
CA SER A 446 11.41 18.78 -59.71
C SER A 446 10.63 19.78 -60.56
N LYS A 447 9.36 20.05 -60.22
CA LYS A 447 8.55 21.08 -60.89
C LYS A 447 9.16 22.47 -60.73
N VAL A 448 9.66 22.79 -59.54
CA VAL A 448 10.28 24.09 -59.24
C VAL A 448 11.59 24.26 -60.03
N GLN A 449 12.43 23.23 -60.11
CA GLN A 449 13.68 23.27 -60.87
C GLN A 449 13.46 23.38 -62.38
N SER A 450 12.35 22.86 -62.90
CA SER A 450 12.03 22.90 -64.33
C SER A 450 11.60 24.28 -64.86
N ALA A 451 11.31 25.22 -63.96
CA ALA A 451 10.75 26.52 -64.30
C ALA A 451 11.81 27.64 -64.18
N ASN A 452 12.01 28.37 -65.27
CA ASN A 452 13.22 29.17 -65.52
C ASN A 452 13.08 30.67 -65.14
N GLU A 453 12.00 31.10 -64.46
CA GLU A 453 11.73 32.52 -64.14
C GLU A 453 12.32 32.96 -62.79
N VAL A 454 13.50 33.59 -62.77
CA VAL A 454 14.28 33.85 -61.53
C VAL A 454 13.55 34.60 -60.40
N GLU A 455 12.78 35.66 -60.65
CA GLU A 455 12.21 36.51 -59.57
C GLU A 455 10.96 35.95 -58.88
N ARG A 456 10.08 35.24 -59.61
CA ARG A 456 8.87 34.65 -59.00
C ARG A 456 9.20 33.45 -58.11
N PHE A 457 10.37 32.87 -58.33
CA PHE A 457 10.86 31.70 -57.62
C PHE A 457 11.41 32.02 -56.23
N GLU A 458 11.78 33.27 -55.93
CA GLU A 458 12.30 33.65 -54.61
C GLU A 458 11.26 33.36 -53.50
N LYS A 459 10.00 33.78 -53.71
CA LYS A 459 8.91 33.53 -52.73
C LYS A 459 8.55 32.06 -52.61
N LEU A 460 8.71 31.32 -53.71
CA LEU A 460 8.43 29.89 -53.76
C LEU A 460 9.54 29.08 -53.07
N ARG A 461 10.79 29.56 -53.18
CA ARG A 461 11.96 29.07 -52.44
C ARG A 461 11.77 29.25 -50.94
N THR A 462 11.26 30.39 -50.48
CA THR A 462 10.91 30.57 -49.05
C THR A 462 9.85 29.56 -48.57
N GLN A 463 8.85 29.21 -49.40
CA GLN A 463 7.88 28.16 -49.04
C GLN A 463 8.50 26.76 -49.05
N PHE A 464 9.52 26.54 -49.87
CA PHE A 464 10.29 25.31 -49.87
C PHE A 464 11.18 25.17 -48.63
N ASP A 465 11.78 26.26 -48.16
CA ASP A 465 12.55 26.28 -46.91
C ASP A 465 11.66 25.94 -45.71
N LYS A 466 10.43 26.45 -45.70
CA LYS A 466 9.39 26.06 -44.75
C LYS A 466 9.03 24.57 -44.79
N LEU A 467 9.01 23.96 -45.98
CA LEU A 467 8.86 22.50 -46.13
C LEU A 467 10.08 21.73 -45.61
N ASN A 468 11.29 22.30 -45.69
CA ASN A 468 12.49 21.72 -45.07
C ASN A 468 12.38 21.73 -43.54
N GLU A 469 11.91 22.82 -42.94
CA GLU A 469 11.71 22.89 -41.49
C GLU A 469 10.66 21.88 -40.99
N ILE A 470 9.56 21.72 -41.72
CA ILE A 470 8.54 20.70 -41.41
C ILE A 470 9.18 19.31 -41.50
N LYS A 471 9.91 19.00 -42.57
CA LYS A 471 10.61 17.72 -42.75
C LYS A 471 11.44 17.37 -41.52
N ASP A 472 12.27 18.31 -41.08
CA ASP A 472 13.22 18.06 -40.00
C ASP A 472 12.50 17.92 -38.65
N SER A 473 11.41 18.65 -38.45
CA SER A 473 10.51 18.48 -37.30
C SER A 473 9.82 17.11 -37.31
N MET A 474 9.30 16.65 -38.47
CA MET A 474 8.70 15.32 -38.61
C MET A 474 9.71 14.23 -38.30
N GLN A 475 10.91 14.35 -38.85
CA GLN A 475 11.98 13.39 -38.67
C GLN A 475 12.39 13.32 -37.20
N SER A 476 12.56 14.46 -36.53
CA SER A 476 12.89 14.50 -35.10
C SER A 476 11.82 13.82 -34.22
N ALA A 477 10.54 14.08 -34.48
CA ALA A 477 9.44 13.44 -33.76
C ALA A 477 9.39 11.92 -33.99
N ASN A 478 9.62 11.48 -35.22
CA ASN A 478 9.68 10.05 -35.57
C ASN A 478 10.88 9.34 -34.94
N GLU A 479 12.05 9.96 -34.96
CA GLU A 479 13.25 9.44 -34.28
C GLU A 479 12.94 9.21 -32.80
N GLN A 480 12.32 10.19 -32.14
CA GLN A 480 11.93 10.08 -30.73
C GLN A 480 10.92 8.96 -30.46
N LEU A 481 10.00 8.67 -31.38
CA LEU A 481 9.07 7.55 -31.28
C LEU A 481 9.80 6.22 -31.45
N ARG A 482 10.64 6.10 -32.49
CA ARG A 482 11.46 4.90 -32.76
C ARG A 482 12.38 4.56 -31.61
N ASP A 483 13.07 5.56 -31.05
CA ASP A 483 13.96 5.41 -29.90
C ASP A 483 13.27 4.78 -28.68
N LYS A 484 11.96 5.00 -28.53
CA LYS A 484 11.17 4.44 -27.44
C LYS A 484 10.59 3.06 -27.75
N ILE A 485 10.36 2.74 -29.03
CA ILE A 485 9.91 1.40 -29.48
C ILE A 485 11.08 0.43 -29.46
N GLU A 486 12.23 0.84 -30.00
CA GLU A 486 13.52 0.36 -29.53
C GLU A 486 13.61 0.63 -28.01
N ARG A 487 14.58 0.22 -27.19
CA ARG A 487 14.43 0.25 -25.70
C ARG A 487 13.25 -0.56 -25.09
N GLN A 488 11.97 -0.40 -25.50
CA GLN A 488 10.82 -1.14 -24.93
C GLN A 488 10.58 -2.51 -25.56
N VAL A 489 10.83 -2.70 -26.85
CA VAL A 489 10.70 -4.01 -27.49
C VAL A 489 11.90 -4.90 -27.10
N PRO A 490 11.66 -6.06 -26.46
CA PRO A 490 12.70 -7.03 -26.13
C PRO A 490 13.48 -7.45 -27.39
N LYS A 491 14.79 -7.62 -27.27
CA LYS A 491 15.68 -7.91 -28.41
C LYS A 491 15.28 -9.19 -29.16
N ASP A 492 14.68 -10.15 -28.47
CA ASP A 492 14.32 -11.46 -29.03
C ASP A 492 13.12 -11.35 -29.99
N VAL A 493 12.21 -10.40 -29.74
CA VAL A 493 11.08 -10.09 -30.63
C VAL A 493 11.57 -9.32 -31.86
N ARG A 494 12.64 -8.52 -31.74
CA ARG A 494 13.16 -7.71 -32.87
C ARG A 494 13.69 -8.54 -34.03
N LEU A 495 14.23 -9.72 -33.76
CA LEU A 495 14.76 -10.59 -34.81
C LEU A 495 13.68 -10.98 -35.82
N GLN A 496 12.42 -11.14 -35.40
CA GLN A 496 11.29 -11.39 -36.31
C GLN A 496 10.88 -10.14 -37.11
N TYR A 497 10.93 -8.93 -36.53
CA TYR A 497 10.58 -7.68 -37.22
C TYR A 497 11.64 -7.22 -38.24
N SER A 498 12.92 -7.54 -38.03
CA SER A 498 14.00 -7.09 -38.93
C SER A 498 14.17 -7.96 -40.19
N CYS A 499 13.53 -9.14 -40.25
CA CYS A 499 13.68 -10.08 -41.36
C CYS A 499 12.42 -10.30 -42.22
N GLY A 500 11.31 -9.63 -41.88
CA GLY A 500 10.06 -9.68 -42.65
C GLY A 500 9.58 -8.29 -43.05
N HIS A 501 9.12 -8.14 -44.30
CA HIS A 501 8.44 -6.92 -44.77
C HIS A 501 7.33 -6.51 -43.77
N PRO A 502 7.16 -5.21 -43.43
CA PRO A 502 6.21 -4.75 -42.40
C PRO A 502 4.74 -5.16 -42.58
N TRP A 503 4.37 -5.64 -43.77
CA TRP A 503 2.98 -5.96 -44.14
C TRP A 503 2.53 -7.37 -43.71
N ALA A 504 3.44 -8.24 -43.28
CA ALA A 504 3.13 -9.66 -43.04
C ALA A 504 2.45 -9.95 -41.68
N LEU A 505 2.54 -9.05 -40.69
CA LEU A 505 2.07 -9.31 -39.32
C LEU A 505 0.73 -8.65 -38.98
N VAL A 506 0.33 -7.57 -39.65
CA VAL A 506 -1.00 -6.94 -39.43
C VAL A 506 -2.12 -7.89 -39.84
N GLY A 507 -1.93 -8.67 -40.91
CA GLY A 507 -2.88 -9.71 -41.34
C GLY A 507 -3.06 -10.87 -40.34
N MET A 508 -2.11 -11.08 -39.41
CA MET A 508 -2.24 -12.08 -38.34
C MET A 508 -2.91 -11.52 -37.08
N MET A 509 -2.85 -10.20 -36.82
CA MET A 509 -3.46 -9.59 -35.63
C MET A 509 -4.93 -9.21 -35.84
N ASP A 510 -5.37 -8.91 -37.07
CA ASP A 510 -6.79 -8.68 -37.38
C ASP A 510 -7.67 -9.94 -37.18
N VAL A 511 -7.07 -11.13 -37.10
CA VAL A 511 -7.76 -12.40 -36.80
C VAL A 511 -8.19 -12.51 -35.33
N LEU A 512 -7.66 -11.65 -34.43
CA LEU A 512 -7.96 -11.68 -33.00
C LEU A 512 -9.02 -10.65 -32.54
N GLU A 513 -9.49 -9.75 -33.42
CA GLU A 513 -10.51 -8.74 -33.09
C GLU A 513 -11.94 -9.10 -33.57
N GLY A 514 -12.19 -10.32 -34.03
CA GLY A 514 -13.48 -10.73 -34.60
C GLY A 514 -14.23 -11.83 -33.84
N GLY A 515 -14.94 -11.47 -32.77
CA GLY A 515 -16.16 -12.14 -32.30
C GLY A 515 -16.03 -13.54 -31.67
N GLU A 516 -17.02 -13.90 -30.85
CA GLU A 516 -17.30 -15.26 -30.39
C GLU A 516 -17.69 -16.14 -31.59
N GLY A 517 -16.69 -16.50 -32.40
CA GLY A 517 -16.78 -17.49 -33.45
C GLY A 517 -15.80 -18.60 -33.11
N GLU A 518 -16.33 -19.79 -32.86
CA GLU A 518 -15.56 -21.01 -32.69
C GLU A 518 -14.75 -21.30 -33.97
N VAL A 519 -13.52 -20.78 -34.04
CA VAL A 519 -12.56 -21.12 -35.10
C VAL A 519 -12.00 -22.49 -34.77
N SER A 520 -12.63 -23.52 -35.34
CA SER A 520 -12.08 -24.87 -35.42
C SER A 520 -10.84 -24.84 -36.31
N LEU A 521 -9.68 -24.55 -35.71
CA LEU A 521 -8.38 -24.80 -36.33
C LEU A 521 -8.21 -26.32 -36.45
N LYS A 522 -8.59 -26.87 -37.60
CA LYS A 522 -8.07 -28.16 -38.05
C LYS A 522 -6.56 -27.99 -38.28
N LEU A 523 -5.80 -28.22 -37.22
CA LEU A 523 -4.41 -28.62 -37.36
C LEU A 523 -4.42 -29.95 -38.11
N SER A 524 -3.82 -29.97 -39.29
CA SER A 524 -3.53 -31.21 -40.01
C SER A 524 -2.55 -32.04 -39.19
N ASP A 525 -2.89 -33.31 -38.94
CA ASP A 525 -2.14 -34.32 -38.16
C ASP A 525 -0.76 -34.70 -38.74
N SER A 526 -0.11 -33.85 -39.53
CA SER A 526 1.12 -34.20 -40.25
C SER A 526 2.44 -33.85 -39.56
N ASP A 527 2.45 -33.11 -38.44
CA ASP A 527 3.70 -32.56 -37.88
C ASP A 527 4.05 -33.03 -36.46
N LEU A 528 3.46 -34.12 -35.96
CA LEU A 528 3.76 -34.68 -34.63
C LEU A 528 4.11 -36.17 -34.65
N GLU A 529 5.10 -36.53 -35.45
CA GLU A 529 5.83 -37.81 -35.31
C GLU A 529 7.35 -37.58 -35.36
N ASN A 530 7.96 -37.26 -34.20
CA ASN A 530 9.25 -37.86 -33.81
C ASN A 530 9.72 -37.34 -32.45
N SER A 531 9.39 -38.08 -31.39
CA SER A 531 10.31 -38.34 -30.26
C SER A 531 9.61 -39.24 -29.25
N GLY A 532 9.57 -40.53 -29.59
CA GLY A 532 9.33 -41.55 -28.58
C GLY A 532 10.48 -41.56 -27.58
N SER A 533 10.17 -41.38 -26.30
CA SER A 533 10.92 -42.05 -25.25
C SER A 533 9.96 -42.46 -24.14
N GLN A 534 9.87 -43.77 -23.99
CA GLN A 534 9.18 -44.48 -22.94
C GLN A 534 9.68 -44.02 -21.56
N ASN A 535 8.76 -43.80 -20.63
CA ASN A 535 8.81 -44.40 -19.30
C ASN A 535 7.47 -44.17 -18.60
N GLY A 536 6.72 -45.26 -18.44
CA GLY A 536 5.52 -45.27 -17.64
C GLY A 536 5.83 -45.29 -16.15
N PHE A 537 4.89 -44.80 -15.35
CA PHE A 537 4.58 -45.38 -14.04
C PHE A 537 3.13 -45.06 -13.69
N LYS A 538 2.40 -46.12 -13.29
CA LYS A 538 1.02 -46.10 -12.80
C LYS A 538 0.93 -45.50 -11.40
N PHE A 539 -0.17 -44.79 -11.12
CA PHE A 539 -1.19 -45.24 -10.16
C PHE A 539 -2.57 -44.80 -10.65
#